data_AF-A0A069QFH1-F1
#
_entry.id   AF-A0A069QFH1-F1
#
_cell.length_a   1.000
_cell.length_b   1.000
_cell.length_c   1.000
_cell.angle_alpha   90.00
_cell.angle_beta   90.00
_cell.angle_gamma   90.00
#
_symmetry.space_group_name_H-M   'P 1'
#
loop_
_entity.id
_entity.type
_entity.pdbx_description
1 polymer ?
#
loop_
_entity_poly.entity_id
_entity_poly.type
_entity_poly.pdbx_seq_one_letter_code
_entity_poly.pdbx_strand_id
1 'polypeptide(L)'
;MYIPLPLVKPKTMKQLKSSLLVVATLALLSACSADEEKKKYTPAVASSVESTVYVEVRDGGEVSSPSTLLYDGRFSVFGKASGRTLSVSADKLDDVKVYRFSADLPDQSVMKYWDTDEGKRGEGYADVVITIDRVKVPLRFHYRYSAMPNAEKMLGGTSIVIKTVEWQGKTIDPYQHNKHFKIVLRKQEQGYSVE
;
A
#
# COMPACT_ATOMS: atom_id res chain seq x y z
N MET A 1 8.82 12.10 -83.33
CA MET A 1 8.78 10.90 -82.48
C MET A 1 8.23 11.32 -81.12
N TYR A 2 6.94 11.09 -80.88
CA TYR A 2 6.27 11.45 -79.62
C TYR A 2 6.31 10.24 -78.67
N ILE A 3 6.82 10.41 -77.45
CA ILE A 3 6.75 9.42 -76.38
C ILE A 3 5.68 9.90 -75.39
N PRO A 4 4.57 9.18 -75.18
CA PRO A 4 3.59 9.56 -74.16
C PRO A 4 4.09 9.13 -72.78
N LEU A 5 4.10 10.07 -71.83
CA LEU A 5 4.31 9.79 -70.41
C LEU A 5 3.11 9.00 -69.84
N PRO A 6 3.33 8.05 -68.92
CA PRO A 6 2.25 7.24 -68.37
C PRO A 6 1.37 8.08 -67.44
N LEU A 7 0.08 8.05 -67.72
CA LEU A 7 -0.99 8.61 -66.91
C LEU A 7 -0.97 7.93 -65.52
N VAL A 8 -0.49 8.64 -64.50
CA VAL A 8 -0.58 8.18 -63.10
C VAL A 8 -2.05 8.16 -62.73
N LYS A 9 -2.62 6.96 -62.57
CA LYS A 9 -4.01 6.78 -62.11
C LYS A 9 -4.16 7.41 -60.72
N PRO A 10 -5.21 8.20 -60.47
CA PRO A 10 -5.48 8.72 -59.14
C PRO A 10 -5.73 7.56 -58.18
N LYS A 11 -4.90 7.45 -57.13
CA LYS A 11 -5.06 6.48 -56.05
C LYS A 11 -6.44 6.73 -55.43
N THR A 12 -7.34 5.78 -55.57
CA THR A 12 -8.74 5.91 -55.16
C THR A 12 -8.83 6.37 -53.71
N MET A 13 -9.68 7.36 -53.45
CA MET A 13 -9.92 7.99 -52.13
C MET A 13 -10.25 6.98 -51.00
N LYS A 14 -10.62 5.74 -51.36
CA LYS A 14 -10.80 4.60 -50.46
C LYS A 14 -9.49 4.12 -49.81
N GLN A 15 -8.36 4.15 -50.52
CA GLN A 15 -7.06 3.74 -49.97
C GLN A 15 -6.49 4.76 -48.97
N LEU A 16 -6.72 6.05 -49.19
CA LEU A 16 -6.27 7.10 -48.27
C LEU A 16 -7.03 7.03 -46.93
N LYS A 17 -8.34 6.81 -46.99
CA LYS A 17 -9.20 6.64 -45.79
C LYS A 17 -8.86 5.36 -45.02
N SER A 18 -8.57 4.27 -45.72
CA SER A 18 -8.16 3.00 -45.10
C SER A 18 -6.79 3.09 -44.43
N SER A 19 -5.82 3.77 -45.05
CA SER A 19 -4.50 3.99 -44.45
C SER A 19 -4.55 4.86 -43.20
N LEU A 20 -5.40 5.89 -43.18
CA LEU A 20 -5.56 6.78 -42.03
C LEU A 20 -6.21 6.04 -40.85
N LEU A 21 -7.16 5.14 -41.14
CA LEU A 21 -7.85 4.32 -40.13
C LEU A 21 -6.91 3.30 -39.49
N VAL A 22 -6.00 2.71 -40.28
CA VAL A 22 -4.97 1.77 -39.79
C VAL A 22 -3.94 2.47 -38.91
N VAL A 23 -3.46 3.66 -39.30
CA VAL A 23 -2.51 4.43 -38.47
C VAL A 23 -3.15 4.88 -37.16
N ALA A 24 -4.43 5.26 -37.18
CA ALA A 24 -5.17 5.65 -35.98
C ALA A 24 -5.40 4.45 -35.02
N THR A 25 -5.70 3.25 -35.54
CA THR A 25 -5.85 2.05 -34.69
C THR A 25 -4.51 1.58 -34.11
N LEU A 26 -3.41 1.68 -34.86
CA LEU A 26 -2.06 1.41 -34.34
C LEU A 26 -1.64 2.42 -33.26
N ALA A 27 -1.96 3.70 -33.42
CA ALA A 27 -1.70 4.73 -32.41
C ALA A 27 -2.52 4.51 -31.12
N LEU A 28 -3.78 4.09 -31.24
CA LEU A 28 -4.64 3.73 -30.11
C LEU A 28 -4.14 2.48 -29.37
N LEU A 29 -3.58 1.50 -30.07
CA LEU A 29 -2.97 0.30 -29.47
C LEU A 29 -1.66 0.63 -28.72
N SER A 30 -0.87 1.60 -29.19
CA SER A 30 0.34 2.05 -28.49
C SER A 30 0.05 2.93 -27.26
N ALA A 31 -1.09 3.65 -27.22
CA ALA A 31 -1.46 4.52 -26.11
C ALA A 31 -1.90 3.75 -24.85
N CYS A 32 -2.31 2.48 -24.99
CA CYS A 32 -2.65 1.60 -23.86
C CYS A 32 -1.47 0.76 -23.36
N SER A 33 -0.29 0.88 -23.98
CA SER A 33 0.94 0.16 -23.62
C SER A 33 1.94 1.07 -22.89
N ALA A 34 1.48 2.15 -22.26
CA ALA A 34 2.22 2.72 -21.14
C ALA A 34 2.04 1.76 -19.96
N ASP A 35 2.74 0.62 -20.03
CA ASP A 35 3.13 -0.11 -18.84
C ASP A 35 4.11 0.83 -18.14
N GLU A 36 3.57 1.81 -17.39
CA GLU A 36 4.35 2.50 -16.37
C GLU A 36 4.99 1.37 -15.59
N GLU A 37 6.32 1.23 -15.68
CA GLU A 37 7.08 0.25 -14.90
C GLU A 37 6.58 0.35 -13.46
N LYS A 38 5.66 -0.53 -13.07
CA LYS A 38 5.04 -0.45 -11.75
C LYS A 38 6.20 -0.61 -10.80
N LYS A 39 6.51 0.48 -10.07
CA LYS A 39 7.63 0.53 -9.14
C LYS A 39 7.62 -0.76 -8.33
N LYS A 40 8.62 -1.61 -8.58
CA LYS A 40 8.64 -2.95 -8.01
C LYS A 40 8.82 -2.83 -6.51
N TYR A 41 7.78 -3.19 -5.76
CA TYR A 41 7.82 -3.19 -4.31
C TYR A 41 8.92 -4.11 -3.80
N THR A 42 9.87 -3.54 -3.09
CA THR A 42 11.03 -4.22 -2.51
C THR A 42 11.04 -3.93 -1.02
N PRO A 43 10.38 -4.75 -0.18
CA PRO A 43 10.28 -4.48 1.25
C PRO A 43 11.65 -4.48 1.94
N ALA A 44 11.79 -3.66 2.98
CA ALA A 44 12.89 -3.74 3.91
C ALA A 44 12.86 -5.09 4.63
N VAL A 45 13.96 -5.84 4.55
CA VAL A 45 14.05 -7.19 5.14
C VAL A 45 14.70 -7.11 6.51
N ALA A 46 14.14 -7.84 7.47
CA ALA A 46 14.73 -8.09 8.77
C ALA A 46 14.43 -9.52 9.22
N SER A 47 15.27 -10.08 10.09
CA SER A 47 15.09 -11.42 10.64
C SER A 47 13.95 -11.51 11.64
N SER A 48 13.62 -10.41 12.33
CA SER A 48 12.43 -10.27 13.17
C SER A 48 11.56 -9.14 12.66
N VAL A 49 10.24 -9.39 12.54
CA VAL A 49 9.28 -8.44 11.96
C VAL A 49 8.07 -8.31 12.87
N GLU A 50 7.83 -7.10 13.38
CA GLU A 50 6.63 -6.77 14.14
C GLU A 50 5.81 -5.74 13.36
N SER A 51 4.99 -6.23 12.42
CA SER A 51 4.11 -5.42 11.56
C SER A 51 2.62 -5.68 11.76
N THR A 52 2.27 -6.44 12.79
CA THR A 52 0.86 -6.75 13.10
C THR A 52 0.18 -5.53 13.71
N VAL A 53 -0.95 -5.14 13.14
CA VAL A 53 -1.81 -4.06 13.61
C VAL A 53 -3.15 -4.64 14.04
N TYR A 54 -3.58 -4.26 15.24
CA TYR A 54 -4.91 -4.52 15.75
C TYR A 54 -5.76 -3.26 15.64
N VAL A 55 -6.99 -3.41 15.16
CA VAL A 55 -7.92 -2.30 14.97
C VAL A 55 -9.19 -2.60 15.74
N GLU A 56 -9.50 -1.73 16.68
CA GLU A 56 -10.82 -1.69 17.30
C GLU A 56 -11.66 -0.65 16.57
N VAL A 57 -12.88 -0.98 16.17
CA VAL A 57 -13.80 -0.04 15.52
C VAL A 57 -14.94 0.23 16.49
N ARG A 58 -15.14 1.51 16.86
CA ARG A 58 -16.21 1.94 17.77
C ARG A 58 -17.25 2.79 17.06
N ASP A 59 -18.52 2.50 17.34
CA ASP A 59 -19.65 3.38 17.02
C ASP A 59 -20.28 3.83 18.35
N GLY A 60 -20.02 5.08 18.74
CA GLY A 60 -20.30 5.56 20.09
C GLY A 60 -19.55 4.75 21.16
N GLY A 61 -20.31 4.11 22.05
CA GLY A 61 -19.78 3.24 23.11
C GLY A 61 -19.63 1.77 22.71
N GLU A 62 -20.15 1.37 21.54
CA GLU A 62 -20.20 -0.03 21.13
C GLU A 62 -19.01 -0.41 20.24
N VAL A 63 -18.44 -1.59 20.50
CA VAL A 63 -17.38 -2.18 19.67
C VAL A 63 -18.03 -2.96 18.53
N SER A 64 -17.74 -2.56 17.30
CA SER A 64 -18.23 -3.24 16.10
C SER A 64 -17.69 -4.66 16.02
N SER A 65 -18.55 -5.62 15.68
CA SER A 65 -18.17 -7.03 15.55
C SER A 65 -17.47 -7.28 14.20
N PRO A 66 -16.18 -7.66 14.18
CA PRO A 66 -15.39 -7.82 12.95
C PRO A 66 -15.97 -8.83 11.97
N SER A 67 -16.60 -9.89 12.48
CA SER A 67 -17.13 -11.00 11.69
C SER A 67 -18.14 -10.55 10.64
N THR A 68 -19.00 -9.58 10.97
CA THR A 68 -20.05 -9.11 10.06
C THR A 68 -19.49 -8.20 8.98
N LEU A 69 -18.67 -7.21 9.35
CA LEU A 69 -18.10 -6.26 8.39
C LEU A 69 -17.10 -6.92 7.43
N LEU A 70 -16.37 -7.94 7.88
CA LEU A 70 -15.48 -8.73 7.00
C LEU A 70 -16.28 -9.58 6.02
N TYR A 71 -17.32 -10.29 6.48
CA TYR A 71 -18.16 -11.14 5.60
C TYR A 71 -18.85 -10.31 4.52
N ASP A 72 -19.36 -9.13 4.87
CA ASP A 72 -20.02 -8.22 3.93
C ASP A 72 -19.04 -7.44 3.03
N GLY A 73 -17.73 -7.63 3.19
CA GLY A 73 -16.70 -6.87 2.46
C GLY A 73 -16.70 -5.37 2.77
N ARG A 74 -17.29 -4.97 3.90
CA ARG A 74 -17.42 -3.57 4.34
C ARG A 74 -16.20 -3.08 5.10
N PHE A 75 -15.34 -3.99 5.57
CA PHE A 75 -14.01 -3.68 6.10
C PHE A 75 -12.92 -4.25 5.17
N SER A 76 -11.97 -3.43 4.75
CA SER A 76 -10.79 -3.87 4.01
C SER A 76 -9.59 -2.98 4.28
N VAL A 77 -8.39 -3.50 4.03
CA VAL A 77 -7.14 -2.74 4.15
C VAL A 77 -6.38 -2.85 2.84
N PHE A 78 -5.98 -1.71 2.27
CA PHE A 78 -5.15 -1.65 1.08
C PHE A 78 -3.75 -1.15 1.44
N GLY A 79 -2.72 -1.94 1.12
CA GLY A 79 -1.32 -1.58 1.29
C GLY A 79 -0.82 -0.81 0.07
N LYS A 80 -0.41 0.46 0.25
CA LYS A 80 0.01 1.29 -0.89
C LYS A 80 1.39 0.87 -1.41
N ALA A 81 2.28 0.43 -0.54
CA ALA A 81 3.63 0.02 -0.94
C ALA A 81 3.57 -1.25 -1.81
N SER A 82 2.81 -2.26 -1.38
CA SER A 82 2.62 -3.50 -2.15
C SER A 82 1.60 -3.39 -3.28
N GLY A 83 0.76 -2.35 -3.29
CA GLY A 83 -0.27 -2.13 -4.31
C GLY A 83 -1.41 -3.16 -4.28
N ARG A 84 -1.66 -3.80 -3.13
CA ARG A 84 -2.66 -4.87 -2.98
C ARG A 84 -3.51 -4.73 -1.72
N THR A 85 -4.65 -5.41 -1.71
CA THR A 85 -5.45 -5.64 -0.51
C THR A 85 -4.71 -6.58 0.43
N LEU A 86 -4.61 -6.20 1.71
CA LEU A 86 -3.99 -6.97 2.78
C LEU A 86 -5.02 -7.93 3.39
N SER A 87 -4.56 -9.10 3.82
CA SER A 87 -5.42 -10.05 4.52
C SER A 87 -5.79 -9.51 5.90
N VAL A 88 -7.07 -9.58 6.23
CA VAL A 88 -7.62 -9.14 7.51
C VAL A 88 -8.38 -10.30 8.14
N SER A 89 -8.14 -10.55 9.42
CA SER A 89 -8.88 -11.53 10.21
C SER A 89 -9.62 -10.87 11.37
N ALA A 90 -10.71 -11.49 11.81
CA ALA A 90 -11.32 -11.20 13.10
C ALA A 90 -10.49 -11.86 14.21
N ASP A 91 -10.25 -11.15 15.30
CA ASP A 91 -9.50 -11.63 16.46
C ASP A 91 -10.10 -11.07 17.77
N LYS A 92 -9.56 -11.50 18.90
CA LYS A 92 -9.85 -10.94 20.22
C LYS A 92 -8.56 -10.54 20.92
N LEU A 93 -8.55 -9.33 21.48
CA LEU A 93 -7.48 -8.84 22.33
C LEU A 93 -8.11 -8.42 23.68
N ASP A 94 -7.82 -9.18 24.73
CA ASP A 94 -8.39 -9.00 26.08
C ASP A 94 -9.92 -8.89 26.06
N ASP A 95 -10.55 -9.88 25.42
CA ASP A 95 -12.01 -9.97 25.16
C ASP A 95 -12.62 -8.87 24.28
N VAL A 96 -11.82 -7.87 23.86
CA VAL A 96 -12.25 -6.88 22.87
C VAL A 96 -12.12 -7.46 21.48
N LYS A 97 -13.21 -7.44 20.72
CA LYS A 97 -13.21 -7.86 19.32
C LYS A 97 -12.44 -6.85 18.47
N VAL A 98 -11.49 -7.34 17.69
CA VAL A 98 -10.61 -6.49 16.87
C VAL A 98 -10.42 -7.10 15.48
N TYR A 99 -10.08 -6.24 14.51
CA TYR A 99 -9.53 -6.66 13.24
C TYR A 99 -8.03 -6.78 13.38
N ARG A 100 -7.43 -7.80 12.78
CA ARG A 100 -5.99 -8.04 12.77
C ARG A 100 -5.49 -8.12 11.35
N PHE A 101 -4.43 -7.39 11.03
CA PHE A 101 -3.73 -7.48 9.75
C PHE A 101 -2.23 -7.23 9.94
N SER A 102 -1.42 -7.57 8.93
CA SER A 102 -0.02 -7.18 8.88
C SER A 102 0.15 -6.06 7.87
N ALA A 103 0.58 -4.88 8.34
CA ALA A 103 0.85 -3.75 7.47
C ALA A 103 2.07 -4.05 6.58
N ASP A 104 2.09 -3.46 5.38
CA ASP A 104 3.25 -3.52 4.50
C ASP A 104 4.50 -3.04 5.23
N LEU A 105 5.64 -3.67 4.97
CA LEU A 105 6.92 -3.12 5.40
C LEU A 105 7.25 -1.89 4.55
N PRO A 106 8.10 -0.98 5.06
CA PRO A 106 8.63 0.10 4.23
C PRO A 106 9.30 -0.48 2.99
N ASP A 107 9.05 0.12 1.83
CA ASP A 107 9.87 -0.14 0.66
C ASP A 107 11.31 0.33 0.91
N GLN A 108 12.31 -0.38 0.40
CA GLN A 108 13.72 -0.01 0.60
C GLN A 108 14.02 1.43 0.16
N SER A 109 13.32 1.96 -0.85
CA SER A 109 13.53 3.32 -1.34
C SER A 109 13.09 4.42 -0.38
N VAL A 110 12.24 4.12 0.61
CA VAL A 110 11.81 5.08 1.63
C VAL A 110 12.49 4.86 2.99
N MET A 111 13.34 3.84 3.10
CA MET A 111 14.15 3.62 4.28
C MET A 111 15.34 4.57 4.31
N LYS A 112 15.61 5.13 5.48
CA LYS A 112 16.83 5.86 5.79
C LYS A 112 17.59 5.08 6.85
N TYR A 113 18.86 4.79 6.58
CA TYR A 113 19.72 4.04 7.49
C TYR A 113 20.91 4.88 7.93
N TRP A 114 21.40 4.60 9.14
CA TRP A 114 22.61 5.20 9.68
C TRP A 114 23.31 4.23 10.64
N ASP A 115 24.61 4.42 10.82
CA ASP A 115 25.43 3.61 11.72
C ASP A 115 25.48 4.24 13.12
N THR A 116 25.60 3.38 14.13
CA THR A 116 25.76 3.71 15.55
C THR A 116 26.78 2.74 16.16
N ASP A 117 27.30 3.07 17.34
CA ASP A 117 28.22 2.17 18.07
C ASP A 117 27.55 0.83 18.44
N GLU A 118 26.21 0.83 18.54
CA GLU A 118 25.40 -0.36 18.82
C GLU A 118 24.95 -1.11 17.55
N GLY A 119 25.48 -0.74 16.38
CA GLY A 119 25.13 -1.32 15.09
C GLY A 119 24.34 -0.37 14.19
N LYS A 120 23.62 -0.91 13.20
CA LYS A 120 22.92 -0.11 12.19
C LYS A 120 21.47 0.16 12.59
N ARG A 121 21.03 1.40 12.43
CA ARG A 121 19.66 1.83 12.69
C ARG A 121 19.01 2.27 11.38
N GLY A 122 17.68 2.30 11.38
CA GLY A 122 16.96 2.90 10.27
C GLY A 122 15.53 3.26 10.62
N GLU A 123 14.97 4.15 9.82
CA GLU A 123 13.58 4.58 9.89
C GLU A 123 12.99 4.62 8.49
N GLY A 124 11.70 4.29 8.40
CA GLY A 124 10.95 4.33 7.16
C GLY A 124 9.46 4.28 7.46
N TYR A 125 8.65 4.21 6.41
CA TYR A 125 7.20 4.18 6.58
C TYR A 125 6.53 3.33 5.50
N ALA A 126 5.31 2.89 5.80
CA ALA A 126 4.40 2.30 4.83
C ALA A 126 3.01 2.87 4.99
N ASP A 127 2.38 3.20 3.86
CA ASP A 127 1.04 3.80 3.85
C ASP A 127 -0.02 2.72 3.62
N VAL A 128 -1.11 2.79 4.36
CA VAL A 128 -2.30 1.96 4.16
C VAL A 128 -3.55 2.83 3.99
N VAL A 129 -4.59 2.23 3.44
CA VAL A 129 -5.94 2.78 3.48
C VAL A 129 -6.87 1.74 4.07
N ILE A 130 -7.39 2.01 5.27
CA ILE A 130 -8.47 1.20 5.85
C ILE A 130 -9.78 1.72 5.27
N THR A 131 -10.61 0.83 4.74
CA THR A 131 -11.95 1.18 4.24
C THR A 131 -13.00 0.52 5.13
N ILE A 132 -13.92 1.32 5.69
CA ILE A 132 -15.02 0.87 6.55
C ILE A 132 -16.31 1.51 6.04
N ASP A 133 -17.32 0.71 5.68
CA ASP A 133 -18.60 1.19 5.13
C ASP A 133 -18.39 2.24 4.01
N ARG A 134 -17.41 1.98 3.12
CA ARG A 134 -16.96 2.84 2.01
C ARG A 134 -16.22 4.12 2.41
N VAL A 135 -16.08 4.43 3.70
CA VAL A 135 -15.24 5.52 4.21
C VAL A 135 -13.79 5.08 4.17
N LYS A 136 -12.91 5.91 3.61
CA LYS A 136 -11.47 5.67 3.53
C LYS A 136 -10.74 6.41 4.65
N VAL A 137 -9.93 5.67 5.41
CA VAL A 137 -9.07 6.18 6.47
C VAL A 137 -7.62 5.92 6.06
N PRO A 138 -6.94 6.91 5.44
CA PRO A 138 -5.53 6.79 5.10
C PRO A 138 -4.66 6.90 6.37
N LEU A 139 -3.72 5.97 6.53
CA LEU A 139 -2.78 5.93 7.64
C LEU A 139 -1.37 5.74 7.11
N ARG A 140 -0.39 6.25 7.86
CA ARG A 140 1.03 6.00 7.62
C ARG A 140 1.63 5.33 8.85
N PHE A 141 2.12 4.11 8.71
CA PHE A 141 2.84 3.42 9.77
C PHE A 141 4.33 3.73 9.68
N HIS A 142 4.90 4.24 10.76
CA HIS A 142 6.32 4.51 10.86
C HIS A 142 7.03 3.33 11.49
N TYR A 143 8.11 2.90 10.86
CA TYR A 143 8.89 1.75 11.27
C TYR A 143 10.25 2.19 11.80
N ARG A 144 10.74 1.41 12.77
CA ARG A 144 12.12 1.45 13.20
C ARG A 144 12.79 0.13 12.82
N TYR A 145 13.93 0.25 12.19
CA TYR A 145 14.84 -0.84 11.89
C TYR A 145 16.02 -0.81 12.88
N SER A 146 16.51 -1.99 13.23
CA SER A 146 17.69 -2.16 14.08
C SER A 146 18.47 -3.39 13.64
N ALA A 147 19.79 -3.26 13.61
CA ALA A 147 20.71 -4.36 13.35
C ALA A 147 21.87 -4.27 14.34
N MET A 148 22.20 -5.40 14.97
CA MET A 148 23.35 -5.52 15.84
C MET A 148 24.67 -5.34 15.04
N PRO A 149 25.80 -5.05 15.71
CA PRO A 149 27.10 -5.09 15.05
C PRO A 149 27.37 -6.47 14.46
N ASN A 150 27.86 -6.53 13.21
CA ASN A 150 28.06 -7.78 12.46
C ASN A 150 26.77 -8.61 12.26
N ALA A 151 25.58 -8.00 12.24
CA ALA A 151 24.32 -8.71 12.06
C ALA A 151 24.27 -9.59 10.80
N GLU A 152 25.01 -9.23 9.74
CA GLU A 152 25.15 -10.02 8.52
C GLU A 152 25.82 -11.39 8.73
N LYS A 153 26.54 -11.57 9.84
CA LYS A 153 27.18 -12.83 10.24
C LYS A 153 26.34 -13.61 11.27
N MET A 154 25.19 -13.07 11.68
CA MET A 154 24.34 -13.65 12.73
C MET A 154 23.03 -14.20 12.16
N LEU A 155 22.58 -15.33 12.68
CA LEU A 155 21.21 -15.79 12.49
C LEU A 155 20.30 -15.00 13.43
N GLY A 156 19.71 -13.89 12.97
CA GLY A 156 18.73 -13.13 13.78
C GLY A 156 19.17 -11.74 14.25
N GLY A 157 20.22 -11.14 13.65
CA GLY A 157 20.76 -9.87 14.13
C GLY A 157 19.97 -8.61 13.77
N THR A 158 18.82 -8.72 13.08
CA THR A 158 18.06 -7.57 12.57
C THR A 158 16.58 -7.62 12.95
N SER A 159 15.99 -6.46 13.24
CA SER A 159 14.57 -6.31 13.52
C SER A 159 13.97 -5.10 12.81
N ILE A 160 12.69 -5.19 12.47
CA ILE A 160 11.88 -4.07 12.02
C ILE A 160 10.53 -4.09 12.73
N VAL A 161 10.16 -2.97 13.33
CA VAL A 161 8.95 -2.87 14.18
C VAL A 161 8.18 -1.61 13.84
N ILE A 162 6.84 -1.67 13.90
CA ILE A 162 6.03 -0.45 13.84
C ILE A 162 6.21 0.31 15.15
N LYS A 163 6.50 1.60 15.05
CA LYS A 163 6.72 2.50 16.19
C LYS A 163 5.52 3.40 16.45
N THR A 164 5.01 4.06 15.41
CA THR A 164 3.88 5.00 15.51
C THR A 164 3.02 4.94 14.26
N VAL A 165 1.85 5.55 14.33
CA VAL A 165 0.99 5.79 13.17
C VAL A 165 0.77 7.28 12.99
N GLU A 166 0.70 7.74 11.75
CA GLU A 166 0.32 9.10 11.41
C GLU A 166 -1.06 9.08 10.73
N TRP A 167 -1.93 9.98 11.18
CA TRP A 167 -3.24 10.23 10.60
C TRP A 167 -3.46 11.74 10.50
N GLN A 168 -3.80 12.22 9.30
CA GLN A 168 -3.99 13.65 9.02
C GLN A 168 -2.81 14.54 9.47
N GLY A 169 -1.58 14.06 9.27
CA GLY A 169 -0.36 14.78 9.66
C GLY A 169 -0.08 14.82 11.17
N LYS A 170 -0.91 14.15 11.98
CA LYS A 170 -0.68 13.98 13.42
C LYS A 170 -0.13 12.60 13.69
N THR A 171 1.01 12.55 14.36
CA THR A 171 1.53 11.30 14.93
C THR A 171 0.70 10.91 16.13
N ILE A 172 0.24 9.67 16.13
CA ILE A 172 -0.48 9.01 17.21
C ILE A 172 0.46 7.94 17.75
N ASP A 173 0.61 7.92 19.07
CA ASP A 173 1.29 6.82 19.77
C ASP A 173 0.22 5.77 20.14
N PRO A 174 0.19 4.63 19.44
CA PRO A 174 -0.87 3.65 19.64
C PRO A 174 -0.70 2.92 20.96
N TYR A 175 -1.82 2.39 21.46
CA TYR A 175 -1.83 1.60 22.68
C TYR A 175 -0.95 0.35 22.52
N GLN A 176 0.19 0.32 23.21
CA GLN A 176 0.99 -0.88 23.38
C GLN A 176 0.45 -1.71 24.55
N HIS A 177 -0.61 -2.47 24.33
CA HIS A 177 -1.08 -3.43 25.32
C HIS A 177 -0.36 -4.76 25.13
N ASN A 178 0.39 -5.24 26.13
CA ASN A 178 1.17 -6.49 26.04
C ASN A 178 2.05 -6.59 24.77
N LYS A 179 2.61 -5.46 24.31
CA LYS A 179 3.41 -5.30 23.07
C LYS A 179 2.62 -5.42 21.75
N HIS A 180 1.30 -5.44 21.79
CA HIS A 180 0.48 -5.38 20.58
C HIS A 180 0.31 -3.94 20.11
N PHE A 181 0.53 -3.69 18.82
CA PHE A 181 0.28 -2.40 18.21
C PHE A 181 -1.22 -2.27 17.88
N LYS A 182 -1.95 -1.48 18.68
CA LYS A 182 -3.40 -1.32 18.55
C LYS A 182 -3.78 0.13 18.27
N ILE A 183 -4.65 0.32 17.28
CA ILE A 183 -5.34 1.59 17.01
C ILE A 183 -6.85 1.43 17.24
N VAL A 184 -7.51 2.54 17.54
CA VAL A 184 -8.96 2.64 17.67
C VAL A 184 -9.49 3.57 16.58
N LEU A 185 -10.44 3.08 15.80
CA LEU A 185 -11.19 3.86 14.83
C LEU A 185 -12.56 4.19 15.42
N ARG A 186 -12.77 5.45 15.77
CA ARG A 186 -14.03 5.90 16.36
C ARG A 186 -14.86 6.62 15.30
N LYS A 187 -16.06 6.11 15.06
CA LYS A 187 -16.99 6.71 14.10
C LYS A 187 -17.40 8.11 14.58
N GLN A 188 -17.40 9.04 13.63
CA GLN A 188 -17.84 10.41 13.79
C GLN A 188 -19.05 10.66 12.87
N GLU A 189 -19.70 11.82 12.98
CA GLU A 189 -20.76 12.22 12.04
C GLU A 189 -20.30 12.12 10.57
N GLN A 190 -19.03 12.45 10.34
CA GLN A 190 -18.37 12.35 9.03
C GLN A 190 -17.08 11.53 9.15
N GLY A 191 -17.20 10.22 8.98
CA GLY A 191 -16.07 9.29 8.87
C GLY A 191 -15.57 8.75 10.21
N TYR A 192 -14.25 8.68 10.39
CA TYR A 192 -13.62 8.08 11.57
C TYR A 192 -12.46 8.94 12.06
N SER A 193 -12.35 9.07 13.39
CA SER A 193 -11.11 9.49 14.06
C SER A 193 -10.23 8.29 14.38
N VAL A 194 -8.93 8.55 14.54
CA VAL A 194 -7.92 7.54 14.88
C VAL A 194 -7.32 7.91 16.22
N GLU A 195 -7.28 6.93 17.12
CA GLU A 195 -6.73 7.00 18.48
C GLU A 195 -5.76 5.83 18.72
#